data_AF-A0A1M3GY94-F1
#
_entry.id   AF-A0A1M3GY94-F1
#
_cell.length_a   1.000
_cell.length_b   1.000
_cell.length_c   1.000
_cell.angle_alpha   90.00
_cell.angle_beta   90.00
_cell.angle_gamma   90.00
#
_symmetry.space_group_name_H-M   'P 1'
#
loop_
_entity.id
_entity.type
_entity.pdbx_description
1 polymer ?
#
loop_
_entity_poly.entity_id
_entity_poly.type
_entity_poly.pdbx_seq_one_letter_code
_entity_poly.pdbx_strand_id
1 'polypeptide(L)'
;MNSLNLTYHGMRRARVKSLIQVGSLVEKSGLLKTFDLPVGRDFQKDGELKMQISALYKGFLVLNNIANSDEAHLQLWGHQGLAALAETKKAEKEMSG
;
A
#
# COMPACT_ATOMS: atom_id res chain seq x y z
N MET A 1 -32.52 -17.99 7.80
CA MET A 1 -31.62 -16.82 7.87
C MET A 1 -30.41 -17.11 7.01
N ASN A 2 -30.17 -16.29 5.97
CA ASN A 2 -29.17 -16.54 4.92
C ASN A 2 -27.73 -16.42 5.44
N SER A 3 -27.11 -17.56 5.78
CA SER A 3 -25.68 -17.66 6.10
C SER A 3 -24.77 -17.17 4.95
N LEU A 4 -25.24 -17.27 3.70
CA LEU A 4 -24.55 -16.78 2.50
C LEU A 4 -24.47 -15.24 2.40
N ASN A 5 -25.41 -14.49 3.00
CA ASN A 5 -25.37 -13.02 3.00
C ASN A 5 -24.40 -12.47 4.06
N LEU A 6 -24.20 -13.18 5.18
CA LEU A 6 -23.21 -12.79 6.18
C LEU A 6 -21.76 -12.91 5.68
N THR A 7 -21.46 -13.92 4.87
CA THR A 7 -20.12 -14.13 4.30
C THR A 7 -19.77 -13.10 3.24
N TYR A 8 -20.70 -12.73 2.35
CA TYR A 8 -20.45 -11.74 1.28
C TYR A 8 -20.12 -10.34 1.83
N HIS A 9 -20.91 -9.85 2.78
CA HIS A 9 -20.65 -8.54 3.40
C HIS A 9 -19.37 -8.52 4.23
N GLY A 10 -19.07 -9.63 4.93
CA GLY A 10 -17.80 -9.81 5.64
C GLY A 10 -16.60 -9.75 4.70
N MET A 11 -16.65 -10.48 3.58
CA MET A 11 -15.58 -10.51 2.57
C MET A 11 -15.36 -9.15 1.91
N ARG A 12 -16.45 -8.45 1.51
CA ARG A 12 -16.34 -7.10 0.94
C ARG A 12 -15.66 -6.13 1.91
N ARG A 13 -16.05 -6.18 3.20
CA ARG A 13 -15.47 -5.32 4.23
C ARG A 13 -14.00 -5.62 4.47
N ALA A 14 -13.63 -6.90 4.53
CA ALA A 14 -12.23 -7.33 4.66
C ALA A 14 -11.39 -6.82 3.48
N ARG A 15 -11.87 -7.00 2.24
CA ARG A 15 -11.19 -6.51 1.02
C ARG A 15 -10.94 -5.00 1.07
N VAL A 16 -11.95 -4.22 1.44
CA VAL A 16 -11.81 -2.75 1.56
C VAL A 16 -10.76 -2.40 2.61
N LYS A 17 -10.79 -3.02 3.79
CA LYS A 17 -9.79 -2.77 4.84
C LYS A 17 -8.37 -3.12 4.41
N SER A 18 -8.17 -4.26 3.74
CA SER A 18 -6.86 -4.67 3.21
C SER A 18 -6.34 -3.67 2.17
N LEU A 19 -7.20 -3.21 1.25
CA LEU A 19 -6.80 -2.20 0.25
C LEU A 19 -6.43 -0.86 0.89
N ILE A 20 -7.19 -0.41 1.90
CA ILE A 20 -6.86 0.79 2.67
C ILE A 20 -5.50 0.63 3.36
N GLN A 21 -5.25 -0.53 3.97
CA GLN A 21 -3.97 -0.82 4.62
C GLN A 21 -2.80 -0.77 3.62
N VAL A 22 -2.95 -1.40 2.44
CA VAL A 22 -1.92 -1.33 1.39
C VAL A 22 -1.71 0.10 0.89
N GLY A 23 -2.80 0.85 0.66
CA GLY A 23 -2.72 2.26 0.28
C GLY A 23 -1.95 3.11 1.30
N SER A 24 -2.20 2.88 2.59
CA SER A 24 -1.45 3.54 3.68
C SER A 24 0.05 3.18 3.68
N LEU A 25 0.42 1.94 3.32
CA LEU A 25 1.82 1.54 3.17
C LEU A 25 2.50 2.23 1.97
N VAL A 26 1.79 2.38 0.86
CA VAL A 26 2.27 3.14 -0.32
C VAL A 26 2.53 4.61 0.03
N GLU A 27 1.68 5.22 0.85
CA GLU A 27 1.90 6.58 1.35
C GLU A 27 3.10 6.66 2.30
N LYS A 28 3.16 5.78 3.32
CA LYS A 28 4.25 5.75 4.32
C LYS A 28 5.63 5.46 3.73
N SER A 29 5.69 4.70 2.64
CA SER A 29 6.93 4.43 1.90
C SER A 29 7.40 5.60 1.01
N GLY A 30 6.63 6.69 0.94
CA GLY A 30 6.95 7.86 0.14
C GLY A 30 6.66 7.71 -1.36
N LEU A 31 6.14 6.56 -1.80
CA LEU A 31 5.93 6.27 -3.23
C LEU A 31 4.96 7.25 -3.89
N LEU A 32 3.93 7.72 -3.17
CA LEU A 32 3.03 8.74 -3.72
C LEU A 32 3.78 10.01 -4.12
N LYS A 33 4.73 10.45 -3.28
CA LYS A 33 5.59 11.60 -3.59
C LYS A 33 6.56 11.28 -4.72
N THR A 34 7.18 10.10 -4.73
CA THR A 34 8.13 9.68 -5.77
C THR A 34 7.51 9.66 -7.17
N PHE A 35 6.23 9.30 -7.28
CA PHE A 35 5.51 9.24 -8.55
C PHE A 35 4.60 10.45 -8.81
N ASP A 36 4.75 11.54 -8.06
CA ASP A 36 3.93 12.77 -8.19
C ASP A 36 2.41 12.52 -8.15
N LEU A 37 1.98 11.65 -7.22
CA LEU A 37 0.58 11.31 -7.00
C LEU A 37 0.02 12.06 -5.78
N PRO A 38 -0.81 13.10 -5.98
CA PRO A 38 -1.36 13.89 -4.87
C PRO A 38 -2.44 13.11 -4.10
N VAL A 39 -2.37 13.15 -2.76
CA VAL A 39 -3.42 12.61 -1.89
C VAL A 39 -4.71 13.42 -2.06
N GLY A 40 -5.86 12.75 -1.98
CA GLY A 40 -7.19 13.39 -2.01
C GLY A 40 -7.80 13.53 -3.41
N ARG A 41 -7.11 13.07 -4.47
CA ARG A 41 -7.70 12.97 -5.81
C ARG A 41 -8.26 11.58 -6.10
N ASP A 42 -9.29 11.53 -6.93
CA ASP A 42 -9.84 10.29 -7.47
C ASP A 42 -9.03 9.85 -8.70
N PHE A 43 -7.99 9.06 -8.46
CA PHE A 43 -7.10 8.53 -9.49
C PHE A 43 -7.80 7.71 -10.58
N GLN A 44 -9.03 7.22 -10.34
CA GLN A 44 -9.79 6.49 -11.36
C GLN A 44 -10.47 7.42 -12.36
N LYS A 45 -10.73 8.66 -11.96
CA LYS A 45 -11.40 9.68 -12.81
C LYS A 45 -10.45 10.73 -13.33
N ASP A 46 -9.31 10.93 -12.68
CA ASP A 46 -8.31 11.91 -13.08
C ASP A 46 -7.43 11.37 -14.22
N GLY A 47 -7.80 11.73 -15.45
CA GLY A 47 -7.07 11.34 -16.66
C GLY A 47 -5.66 11.93 -16.76
N GLU A 48 -5.38 13.03 -16.07
CA GLU A 48 -4.06 13.69 -16.08
C GLU A 48 -3.02 12.85 -15.32
N LEU A 49 -3.47 12.04 -14.35
CA LEU A 49 -2.62 11.19 -13.53
C LEU A 49 -2.34 9.82 -14.16
N LYS A 50 -2.89 9.53 -15.35
CA LYS A 50 -2.79 8.21 -16.00
C LYS A 50 -1.34 7.74 -16.15
N MET A 51 -0.42 8.65 -16.49
CA MET A 51 0.99 8.30 -16.67
C MET A 51 1.67 7.97 -15.34
N GLN A 52 1.41 8.76 -14.30
CA GLN A 52 1.94 8.59 -12.94
C GLN A 52 1.44 7.27 -12.34
N ILE A 53 0.14 6.97 -12.49
CA ILE A 53 -0.45 5.71 -12.06
C ILE A 53 0.18 4.52 -12.81
N SER A 54 0.40 4.66 -14.12
CA SER A 54 1.05 3.63 -14.93
C SER A 54 2.50 3.40 -14.51
N ALA A 55 3.22 4.46 -14.16
CA ALA A 55 4.59 4.40 -13.64
C ALA A 55 4.65 3.70 -12.27
N LEU A 56 3.74 4.04 -11.34
CA LEU A 56 3.61 3.36 -10.06
C LEU A 56 3.33 1.87 -10.25
N TYR A 57 2.42 1.51 -11.17
CA TYR A 57 2.13 0.13 -11.50
C TYR A 57 3.37 -0.60 -12.04
N LYS A 58 4.14 0.03 -12.93
CA LYS A 58 5.41 -0.56 -13.41
C LYS A 58 6.41 -0.76 -12.26
N GLY A 59 6.47 0.15 -11.30
CA GLY A 59 7.26 0.00 -10.08
C GLY A 59 6.85 -1.25 -9.29
N PHE A 60 5.55 -1.49 -9.10
CA PHE A 60 5.07 -2.72 -8.46
C PHE A 60 5.40 -3.99 -9.25
N LEU A 61 5.37 -3.95 -10.58
CA LEU A 61 5.81 -5.09 -11.40
C LEU A 61 7.30 -5.39 -11.20
N VAL A 62 8.15 -4.37 -11.13
CA VAL A 62 9.58 -4.53 -10.84
C VAL A 62 9.77 -5.12 -9.44
N LEU A 63 9.09 -4.58 -8.43
CA LEU A 63 9.13 -5.13 -7.07
C LEU A 63 8.70 -6.59 -7.02
N ASN A 64 7.62 -6.94 -7.73
CA ASN A 64 7.14 -8.32 -7.81
C ASN A 64 8.19 -9.24 -8.46
N ASN A 65 8.86 -8.78 -9.51
CA ASN A 65 9.91 -9.57 -10.15
C ASN A 65 11.10 -9.80 -9.20
N ILE A 66 11.53 -8.77 -8.46
CA ILE A 66 12.59 -8.91 -7.45
C ILE A 66 12.13 -9.86 -6.34
N ALA A 67 10.91 -9.69 -5.84
CA ALA A 67 10.36 -10.53 -4.77
C ALA A 67 10.24 -12.02 -5.12
N ASN A 68 10.21 -12.36 -6.41
CA ASN A 68 10.18 -13.73 -6.93
C ASN A 68 11.54 -14.19 -7.48
N SER A 69 12.59 -13.37 -7.41
CA SER A 69 13.95 -13.79 -7.75
C SER A 69 14.67 -14.34 -6.51
N ASP A 70 15.80 -15.02 -6.74
CA ASP A 70 16.65 -15.51 -5.66
C ASP A 70 17.33 -14.37 -4.86
N GLU A 71 17.21 -13.12 -5.31
CA GLU A 71 17.77 -11.94 -4.68
C GLU A 71 16.93 -11.45 -3.48
N ALA A 72 15.65 -11.83 -3.41
CA ALA A 72 14.75 -11.39 -2.35
C ALA A 72 14.70 -12.37 -1.17
N HIS A 73 15.32 -11.98 -0.05
CA HIS A 73 15.12 -12.64 1.24
C HIS A 73 13.86 -12.08 1.94
N LEU A 74 12.68 -12.55 1.54
CA LEU A 74 11.38 -12.02 2.03
C LEU A 74 11.23 -12.04 3.57
N GLN A 75 11.80 -13.03 4.26
CA GLN A 75 11.80 -13.06 5.72
C GLN A 75 12.58 -11.88 6.31
N LEU A 76 13.78 -11.60 5.78
CA LEU A 76 14.59 -10.46 6.21
C LEU A 76 13.87 -9.13 5.94
N TRP A 77 13.25 -8.99 4.76
CA TRP A 77 12.44 -7.82 4.43
C TRP A 77 11.27 -7.63 5.40
N GLY A 78 10.63 -8.72 5.83
CA GLY A 78 9.59 -8.68 6.86
C GLY A 78 10.10 -8.10 8.18
N HIS A 79 11.27 -8.52 8.64
CA HIS A 79 11.89 -7.98 9.86
C HIS A 79 12.27 -6.51 9.72
N GLN A 80 12.92 -6.14 8.60
CA GLN A 80 13.32 -4.76 8.33
C GLN A 80 12.11 -3.83 8.19
N GLY A 81 11.07 -4.28 7.48
CA GLY A 81 9.82 -3.53 7.32
C GLY A 81 9.08 -3.33 8.64
N LEU A 82 9.07 -4.34 9.52
CA LEU A 82 8.48 -4.20 10.86
C LEU A 82 9.21 -3.14 11.70
N ALA A 83 10.55 -3.14 11.68
CA ALA A 83 11.37 -2.15 12.37
C ALA A 83 11.09 -0.73 11.85
N ALA A 84 11.13 -0.54 10.53
CA ALA A 84 10.86 0.76 9.90
C ALA A 84 9.45 1.30 10.24
N LEU A 85 8.43 0.44 10.24
CA LEU A 85 7.07 0.84 10.62
C LEU A 85 6.96 1.25 12.10
N ALA A 86 7.74 0.63 12.98
CA ALA A 86 7.77 1.00 14.40
C ALA A 86 8.41 2.39 14.58
N GLU A 87 9.48 2.68 13.84
CA GLU A 87 10.16 3.98 13.85
C GLU A 87 9.25 5.09 13.34
N THR A 88 8.53 4.87 12.23
CA THR A 88 7.57 5.85 11.71
C THR A 88 6.49 6.18 12.74
N LYS A 89 5.95 5.17 13.44
CA LYS A 89 4.94 5.37 14.48
C LYS A 89 5.49 6.14 15.68
N LYS A 90 6.77 5.98 16.01
CA LYS A 90 7.41 6.74 17.09
C LYS A 90 7.53 8.21 16.71
N ALA A 91 8.02 8.49 15.50
CA ALA A 91 8.14 9.86 14.98
C ALA A 91 6.77 10.58 14.92
N GLU A 92 5.71 9.89 14.46
CA GLU A 92 4.34 10.43 14.43
C GLU A 92 3.85 10.86 15.82
N LYS A 93 4.18 10.09 16.87
CA LYS A 93 3.81 10.41 18.27
C LYS A 93 4.57 11.59 18.84
N GLU A 94 5.87 11.70 18.54
CA GLU A 94 6.71 12.80 19.01
C GLU A 94 6.34 14.14 18.37
N MET A 95 5.78 14.13 17.16
CA MET A 95 5.30 15.34 16.48
C MET A 95 3.89 15.79 16.88
N SER A 96 3.13 14.94 17.58
CA SER A 96 1.71 15.19 17.92
C SER A 96 1.45 15.43 19.41
N GLY A 97 2.50 15.39 20.24
CA GLY A 97 2.47 15.78 21.66
C GLY A 97 3.15 17.12 21.87
#